data_AF-A0A165ZRP4-F1
#
_entry.id   AF-A0A165ZRP4-F1
#
_cell.length_a   1.000
_cell.length_b   1.000
_cell.length_c   1.000
_cell.angle_alpha   90.00
_cell.angle_beta   90.00
_cell.angle_gamma   90.00
#
_symmetry.space_group_name_H-M   'P 1'
#
loop_
_entity.id
_entity.type
_entity.pdbx_description
1 polymer ?
#
loop_
_entity_poly.entity_id
_entity_poly.type
_entity_poly.pdbx_seq_one_letter_code
_entity_poly.pdbx_strand_id
1 'polypeptide(L)'
;MIITLVKKEKGHEVIKEFTKKYESIKELERLYKETGNNLFLVDLENWKYLKENPNEEIERGEIKITNKLILTESELEILDFIKNEKPKSIRELARFLNKDIKIIHPKIKELEQIGLIELKESRTLESHL
;
A
#
# COMPACT_ATOMS: atom_id res chain seq x y z
N MET A 1 -7.27 -0.02 18.86
CA MET A 1 -6.99 1.26 18.16
C MET A 1 -7.53 1.18 16.75
N ILE A 2 -8.08 2.30 16.25
CA ILE A 2 -8.52 2.44 14.86
C ILE A 2 -7.61 3.45 14.20
N ILE A 3 -7.02 3.10 13.06
CA ILE A 3 -6.19 3.99 12.24
C ILE A 3 -6.84 4.12 10.88
N THR A 4 -6.89 5.34 10.37
CA THR A 4 -7.28 5.61 8.99
C THR A 4 -6.03 6.00 8.20
N LEU A 5 -5.68 5.17 7.22
CA LEU A 5 -4.60 5.44 6.28
C LEU A 5 -5.19 6.18 5.09
N VAL A 6 -4.75 7.40 4.84
CA VAL A 6 -5.20 8.20 3.69
C VAL A 6 -4.05 8.29 2.68
N LYS A 7 -4.26 7.74 1.49
CA LYS A 7 -3.34 7.80 0.36
C LYS A 7 -3.88 8.81 -0.67
N LYS A 8 -3.04 9.76 -1.06
CA LYS A 8 -3.27 10.63 -2.22
C LYS A 8 -2.59 10.02 -3.42
N GLU A 9 -3.34 9.78 -4.49
CA GLU A 9 -2.80 9.19 -5.70
C GLU A 9 -3.58 9.66 -6.93
N LYS A 10 -2.95 9.52 -8.11
CA LYS A 10 -3.57 9.87 -9.37
C LYS A 10 -4.50 8.76 -9.87
N GLY A 11 -5.56 9.12 -10.57
CA GLY A 11 -6.53 8.16 -11.13
C GLY A 11 -5.88 7.02 -11.92
N HIS A 12 -4.84 7.30 -12.72
CA HIS A 12 -4.12 6.27 -13.46
C HIS A 12 -3.38 5.25 -12.58
N GLU A 13 -2.93 5.62 -11.37
CA GLU A 13 -2.33 4.67 -10.44
C GLU A 13 -3.39 3.71 -9.88
N VAL A 14 -4.58 4.21 -9.55
CA VAL A 14 -5.71 3.38 -9.12
C VAL A 14 -6.20 2.46 -10.24
N ILE A 15 -6.21 2.94 -11.48
CA ILE A 15 -6.51 2.09 -12.64
C ILE A 15 -5.53 0.91 -12.75
N LYS A 16 -4.24 1.13 -12.50
CA LYS A 16 -3.24 0.04 -12.47
C LYS A 16 -3.55 -0.96 -11.35
N GLU A 17 -3.93 -0.49 -10.16
CA GLU A 17 -4.33 -1.34 -9.05
C GLU A 17 -5.57 -2.18 -9.39
N PHE A 18 -6.61 -1.59 -9.98
CA PHE A 18 -7.79 -2.31 -10.45
C PHE A 18 -7.48 -3.30 -11.56
N THR A 19 -6.61 -2.95 -12.49
CA THR A 19 -6.14 -3.86 -13.55
C THR A 19 -5.45 -5.08 -12.94
N LYS A 20 -4.62 -4.88 -11.90
CA LYS A 20 -3.98 -5.99 -11.17
C LYS A 20 -4.99 -6.83 -10.36
N LYS A 21 -6.01 -6.21 -9.78
CA LYS A 21 -7.01 -6.87 -8.91
C LYS A 21 -8.04 -7.67 -9.70
N TYR A 22 -8.47 -7.18 -10.85
CA TYR A 22 -9.63 -7.68 -11.60
C TYR A 22 -9.33 -8.05 -13.05
N GLU A 23 -8.10 -7.86 -13.52
CA GLU A 23 -7.65 -8.06 -14.90
C GLU A 23 -8.25 -7.07 -15.92
N SER A 24 -9.56 -6.83 -15.87
CA SER A 24 -10.25 -5.89 -16.76
C SER A 24 -11.59 -5.38 -16.19
N ILE A 25 -12.08 -4.25 -16.73
CA ILE A 25 -13.42 -3.71 -16.43
C ILE A 25 -14.52 -4.73 -16.77
N LYS A 26 -14.38 -5.46 -17.88
CA LYS A 26 -15.38 -6.45 -18.31
C LYS A 26 -15.48 -7.60 -17.31
N GLU A 27 -14.34 -8.03 -16.77
CA GLU A 27 -14.29 -9.08 -15.77
C GLU A 27 -14.90 -8.62 -14.45
N LEU A 28 -14.59 -7.39 -14.00
CA LEU A 28 -15.26 -6.80 -12.84
C LEU A 28 -16.78 -6.68 -13.03
N GLU A 29 -17.23 -6.31 -14.23
CA GLU A 29 -18.65 -6.25 -14.57
C GLU A 29 -19.31 -7.65 -14.53
N ARG A 30 -18.61 -8.69 -15.01
CA ARG A 30 -19.06 -10.09 -14.93
C ARG A 30 -19.19 -10.52 -13.46
N LEU A 31 -18.16 -10.26 -12.64
CA LEU A 31 -18.16 -10.58 -11.20
C LEU A 31 -19.31 -9.90 -10.47
N TYR A 32 -19.60 -8.63 -10.76
CA TYR A 32 -20.74 -7.93 -10.18
C TYR A 32 -22.08 -8.58 -10.60
N LYS A 33 -22.27 -8.87 -11.88
CA LYS A 33 -23.51 -9.51 -12.38
C LYS A 33 -23.77 -10.87 -11.75
N GLU A 34 -22.72 -11.64 -11.50
CA GLU A 34 -22.83 -12.99 -10.91
C GLU A 34 -23.07 -12.97 -9.41
N THR A 35 -22.47 -12.01 -8.69
CA THR A 35 -22.47 -12.01 -7.22
C THR A 35 -23.44 -11.00 -6.61
N GLY A 36 -23.83 -9.96 -7.34
CA GLY A 36 -24.56 -8.81 -6.80
C GLY A 36 -23.76 -8.02 -5.74
N ASN A 37 -22.44 -8.21 -5.67
CA ASN A 37 -21.63 -7.60 -4.62
C ASN A 37 -21.46 -6.09 -4.84
N ASN A 38 -22.03 -5.29 -3.94
CA ASN A 38 -21.95 -3.82 -4.00
C ASN A 38 -20.51 -3.28 -4.02
N LEU A 39 -19.53 -4.00 -3.45
CA LEU A 39 -18.13 -3.58 -3.55
C LEU A 39 -17.64 -3.59 -5.00
N PHE A 40 -18.06 -4.57 -5.80
CA PHE A 40 -17.72 -4.62 -7.22
C PHE A 40 -18.41 -3.52 -8.01
N LEU A 41 -19.63 -3.15 -7.63
CA LEU A 41 -20.32 -2.01 -8.23
C LEU A 41 -19.54 -0.70 -7.97
N VAL A 42 -19.17 -0.43 -6.72
CA VAL A 42 -18.40 0.77 -6.35
C VAL A 42 -17.06 0.81 -7.08
N ASP A 43 -16.32 -0.31 -7.10
CA ASP A 43 -15.04 -0.40 -7.82
C ASP A 43 -15.24 -0.19 -9.34
N LEU A 44 -16.34 -0.71 -9.92
CA LEU A 44 -16.65 -0.57 -11.34
C LEU A 44 -16.98 0.88 -11.72
N GLU A 45 -17.79 1.57 -10.92
CA GLU A 45 -18.12 2.98 -11.11
C GLU A 45 -16.88 3.86 -10.99
N ASN A 46 -16.07 3.63 -9.95
CA ASN A 46 -14.81 4.34 -9.77
C ASN A 46 -13.86 4.12 -10.95
N TRP A 47 -13.72 2.88 -11.44
CA TRP A 47 -12.85 2.60 -12.58
C TRP A 47 -13.31 3.33 -13.85
N LYS A 48 -14.63 3.31 -14.14
CA LYS A 48 -15.19 4.03 -15.28
C LYS A 48 -14.94 5.54 -15.16
N TYR A 49 -15.19 6.13 -14.00
CA TYR A 49 -14.96 7.55 -13.76
C TYR A 49 -13.49 7.94 -13.93
N LEU A 50 -12.56 7.18 -13.34
CA LEU A 50 -11.13 7.48 -13.39
C LEU A 50 -10.53 7.29 -14.80
N LYS A 51 -11.14 6.45 -15.64
CA LYS A 51 -10.72 6.32 -17.05
C LYS A 51 -10.93 7.62 -17.83
N GLU A 52 -12.01 8.33 -17.54
CA GLU A 52 -12.30 9.65 -18.11
C GLU A 52 -11.46 10.75 -17.43
N ASN A 53 -11.04 10.52 -16.17
CA ASN A 53 -10.30 11.49 -15.35
C ASN A 53 -8.95 10.94 -14.81
N PRO A 54 -8.03 10.46 -15.67
CA PRO A 54 -6.85 9.69 -15.23
C PRO A 54 -5.81 10.53 -14.45
N ASN A 55 -5.87 11.85 -14.54
CA ASN A 55 -4.94 12.78 -13.89
C ASN A 55 -5.52 13.46 -12.64
N GLU A 56 -6.78 13.17 -12.31
CA GLU A 56 -7.39 13.63 -11.07
C GLU A 56 -6.65 13.03 -9.87
N GLU A 57 -6.43 13.84 -8.84
CA GLU A 57 -5.89 13.38 -7.58
C GLU A 57 -7.05 12.97 -6.69
N ILE A 58 -7.00 11.74 -6.20
CA ILE A 58 -8.03 11.18 -5.32
C ILE A 58 -7.42 10.78 -4.00
N GLU A 59 -8.23 10.91 -2.94
CA GLU A 59 -7.92 10.45 -1.61
C GLU A 59 -8.60 9.10 -1.37
N ARG A 60 -7.81 8.09 -1.02
CA ARG A 60 -8.31 6.77 -0.64
C ARG A 60 -7.98 6.49 0.81
N GLY A 61 -9.04 6.21 1.57
CA GLY A 61 -8.96 5.82 2.97
C GLY A 61 -9.00 4.30 3.14
N GLU A 62 -8.10 3.75 3.93
CA GLU A 62 -8.20 2.38 4.46
C GLU A 62 -8.29 2.43 5.99
N ILE A 63 -9.28 1.75 6.57
CA ILE A 63 -9.41 1.63 8.01
C ILE A 63 -8.68 0.36 8.47
N LYS A 64 -7.66 0.54 9.32
CA LYS A 64 -6.97 -0.55 10.00
C LYS A 64 -7.42 -0.61 11.46
N ILE A 65 -7.96 -1.75 11.87
CA ILE A 65 -8.34 -2.02 13.26
C ILE A 65 -7.29 -2.96 13.85
N THR A 66 -6.61 -2.52 14.91
CA THR A 66 -5.57 -3.31 15.57
C THR A 66 -5.53 -3.06 17.07
N ASN A 67 -5.26 -4.11 17.83
CA ASN A 67 -4.96 -4.05 19.27
C ASN A 67 -3.47 -4.24 19.57
N LYS A 68 -2.65 -4.52 18.54
CA LYS A 68 -1.22 -4.84 18.70
C LYS A 68 -0.32 -3.61 18.62
N LEU A 69 -0.75 -2.61 17.86
CA LEU A 69 0.10 -1.49 17.48
C LEU A 69 0.18 -0.42 18.55
N ILE A 70 1.41 -0.01 18.86
CA ILE A 70 1.69 1.24 19.55
C ILE A 70 2.43 2.13 18.53
N LEU A 71 1.72 3.09 17.91
CA LEU A 71 2.37 4.11 17.09
C LEU A 71 3.02 5.15 18.00
N THR A 72 4.22 4.85 18.52
CA THR A 72 5.02 5.88 19.21
C THR A 72 5.69 6.78 18.18
N GLU A 73 6.33 7.84 18.66
CA GLU A 73 7.16 8.72 17.83
C GLU A 73 8.19 7.95 16.99
N SER A 74 8.75 6.86 17.52
CA SER A 74 9.72 6.04 16.79
C SER A 74 9.11 5.29 15.60
N GLU A 75 7.87 4.81 15.68
CA GLU A 75 7.20 4.15 14.55
C GLU A 75 6.80 5.17 13.50
N LEU A 76 6.35 6.36 13.93
CA LEU A 76 6.01 7.45 13.04
C LEU A 76 7.24 7.97 12.28
N GLU A 77 8.38 8.10 12.96
CA GLU A 77 9.66 8.46 12.34
C GLU A 77 10.09 7.42 11.29
N ILE A 78 9.95 6.12 11.59
CA ILE A 78 10.23 5.05 10.63
C ILE A 78 9.32 5.16 9.40
N LEU A 79 8.02 5.38 9.59
CA LEU A 79 7.05 5.48 8.50
C LEU A 79 7.30 6.71 7.62
N ASP A 80 7.57 7.87 8.23
CA ASP A 80 7.91 9.10 7.52
C ASP A 80 9.18 8.92 6.68
N PHE A 81 10.21 8.33 7.29
CA PHE A 81 11.46 8.06 6.60
C PHE A 81 11.28 7.09 5.42
N ILE A 82 10.54 5.99 5.60
CA ILE A 82 10.25 5.04 4.52
C ILE A 82 9.52 5.72 3.36
N LYS A 83 8.54 6.58 3.67
CA LYS A 83 7.74 7.29 2.67
C LYS A 83 8.59 8.26 1.84
N ASN A 84 9.46 9.03 2.50
CA ASN A 84 10.21 10.11 1.87
C ASN A 84 11.50 9.62 1.19
N GLU A 85 12.23 8.72 1.83
CA GLU A 85 13.58 8.32 1.42
C GLU A 85 13.62 6.95 0.71
N LYS A 86 12.56 6.15 0.83
CA LYS A 86 12.40 4.85 0.13
C LYS A 86 13.65 3.95 0.23
N PRO A 87 14.09 3.62 1.46
CA PRO A 87 15.30 2.83 1.68
C PRO A 87 15.19 1.46 0.99
N LYS A 88 16.30 0.98 0.43
CA LYS A 88 16.39 -0.31 -0.28
C LYS A 88 16.55 -1.50 0.66
N SER A 89 16.83 -1.26 1.95
CA SER A 89 16.95 -2.32 2.95
C SER A 89 16.74 -1.83 4.38
N ILE A 90 16.44 -2.75 5.30
CA ILE A 90 16.34 -2.47 6.74
C ILE A 90 17.67 -1.93 7.30
N ARG A 91 18.82 -2.42 6.79
CA ARG A 91 20.15 -1.92 7.18
C ARG A 91 20.35 -0.46 6.79
N GLU A 92 19.90 -0.08 5.60
CA GLU A 92 20.00 1.30 5.12
C GLU A 92 19.10 2.23 5.94
N LEU A 93 17.84 1.83 6.19
CA LEU A 93 16.95 2.54 7.11
C LEU A 93 17.58 2.75 8.49
N ALA A 94 18.17 1.70 9.07
CA ALA A 94 18.82 1.78 10.38
C ALA A 94 19.99 2.78 10.41
N ARG A 95 20.79 2.82 9.34
CA ARG A 95 21.89 3.79 9.17
C ARG A 95 21.35 5.23 9.12
N PHE A 96 20.29 5.45 8.35
CA PHE A 96 19.70 6.79 8.24
C PHE A 96 19.12 7.30 9.54
N LEU A 97 18.43 6.44 10.28
CA LEU A 97 17.87 6.78 11.58
C LEU A 97 18.92 6.81 12.72
N ASN A 98 20.19 6.53 12.41
CA ASN A 98 21.28 6.39 13.37
C ASN A 98 20.91 5.44 14.54
N LYS A 99 20.27 4.32 14.23
CA LYS A 99 19.76 3.32 15.19
C LYS A 99 20.33 1.93 14.88
N ASP A 100 20.48 1.10 15.90
CA ASP A 100 20.89 -0.29 15.72
C ASP A 100 19.81 -1.09 14.99
N ILE A 101 20.21 -1.92 14.03
CA ILE A 101 19.29 -2.82 13.31
C ILE A 101 18.49 -3.73 14.24
N LYS A 102 19.05 -4.14 15.39
CA LYS A 102 18.36 -4.94 16.40
C LYS A 102 17.15 -4.22 17.01
N ILE A 103 17.14 -2.88 16.99
CA ILE A 103 16.03 -2.05 17.44
C ILE A 103 15.02 -1.84 16.32
N ILE A 104 15.51 -1.59 15.09
CA ILE A 104 14.65 -1.29 13.93
C ILE A 104 13.93 -2.53 13.41
N HIS A 105 14.61 -3.69 13.37
CA HIS A 105 14.08 -4.89 12.73
C HIS A 105 12.76 -5.39 13.36
N PRO A 106 12.61 -5.48 14.70
CA PRO A 106 11.33 -5.86 15.31
C PRO A 106 10.20 -4.88 14.96
N LYS A 107 10.48 -3.57 14.97
CA LYS A 107 9.50 -2.52 14.63
C LYS A 107 9.03 -2.64 13.19
N ILE A 108 9.96 -2.87 12.26
CA ILE A 108 9.64 -3.13 10.84
C ILE A 108 8.77 -4.37 10.68
N LYS A 109 9.07 -5.45 11.40
CA LYS A 109 8.25 -6.67 11.36
C LYS A 109 6.84 -6.45 11.90
N GLU A 110 6.69 -5.65 12.94
CA GLU A 110 5.38 -5.29 13.49
C GLU A 110 4.57 -4.43 12.50
N LEU A 111 5.18 -3.38 11.94
CA LEU A 111 4.56 -2.52 10.93
C LEU A 111 4.13 -3.31 9.68
N GLU A 112 4.94 -4.29 9.25
CA GLU A 112 4.62 -5.21 8.15
C GLU A 112 3.42 -6.09 8.49
N GLN A 113 3.39 -6.70 9.69
CA GLN A 113 2.30 -7.57 10.13
C GLN A 113 0.93 -6.87 10.19
N ILE A 114 0.91 -5.57 10.44
CA ILE A 114 -0.32 -4.75 10.50
C ILE A 114 -0.66 -4.19 9.10
N GLY A 115 0.23 -4.35 8.12
CA GLY A 115 0.06 -3.89 6.76
C GLY A 115 0.25 -2.38 6.59
N LEU A 116 1.06 -1.75 7.45
CA LEU A 116 1.47 -0.35 7.29
C LEU A 116 2.65 -0.18 6.33
N ILE A 117 3.45 -1.24 6.18
CA ILE A 117 4.54 -1.34 5.21
C ILE A 117 4.52 -2.70 4.53
N GLU A 118 5.16 -2.81 3.37
CA GLU A 118 5.37 -4.05 2.64
C GLU A 118 6.87 -4.25 2.44
N LEU A 119 7.43 -5.38 2.89
CA LEU A 119 8.79 -5.75 2.52
C LEU A 119 8.77 -6.49 1.19
N LYS A 120 9.58 -6.01 0.25
CA LYS A 120 9.76 -6.66 -1.05
C LYS A 120 11.05 -7.45 -1.01
N GLU A 121 10.98 -8.74 -1.30
CA GLU A 121 12.18 -9.55 -1.49
C GLU A 121 12.94 -9.05 -2.71
N SER A 122 14.23 -8.80 -2.53
CA SER A 122 15.14 -8.54 -3.65
C SER A 122 15.26 -9.83 -4.46
N ARG A 123 14.57 -9.94 -5.59
CA ARG A 123 15.01 -10.89 -6.62
C ARG A 123 16.37 -10.40 -7.10
N THR A 124 17.42 -11.10 -6.72
CA THR A 124 18.66 -11.10 -7.49
C THR A 124 18.27 -11.58 -8.88
N LEU A 125 18.13 -10.68 -9.85
CA LEU A 125 18.18 -11.06 -11.25
C LEU A 125 19.57 -11.66 -11.43
N GLU A 126 19.66 -12.99 -11.40
CA GLU A 126 20.81 -13.70 -11.91
C GLU A 126 20.99 -13.26 -13.36
N SER A 127 22.01 -12.45 -13.53
CA SER A 127 22.66 -12.16 -14.78
C SER A 127 23.09 -13.46 -15.43
N HIS A 128 22.38 -13.92 -16.45
CA HIS A 128 23.02 -14.60 -17.57
C HIS A 128 22.36 -14.16 -18.88
N LEU A 129 23.18 -13.45 -19.65
CA LEU A 129 23.13 -13.34 -21.11
C LEU A 129 22.93 -14.72 -21.76
#